data_AF-A0A931P5J6-F1
#
_entry.id   AF-A0A931P5J6-F1
#
_cell.length_a   1.000
_cell.length_b   1.000
_cell.length_c   1.000
_cell.angle_alpha   90.00
_cell.angle_beta   90.00
_cell.angle_gamma   90.00
#
_symmetry.space_group_name_H-M   'P 1'
#
loop_
_entity.id
_entity.type
_entity.pdbx_description
1 polymer ?
#
loop_
_entity_poly.entity_id
_entity_poly.type
_entity_poly.pdbx_seq_one_letter_code
_entity_poly.pdbx_strand_id
1 'polypeptide(L)'
;MGAQARQLVQPTKWKNEFVKASSPADLTPGTRIWAILPNEERTGPAKTRPALILGSTFAEVAGQPTLIARVAYTTGTAAPSRFADNNKHRFEFIAGCGRANWVKAHRIFDIPFRFRHFPNGNLVIDHVGSALMDQVKAYIAKNPDICQPVSLLPGQKPVEMTL
;
A
#
# COMPACT_ATOMS: atom_id res chain seq x y z
N MET A 1 -32.30 -0.46 -13.35
CA MET A 1 -31.39 -1.62 -13.34
C MET A 1 -30.19 -1.23 -12.50
N GLY A 2 -30.02 -1.80 -11.30
CA GLY A 2 -28.98 -1.37 -10.36
C GLY A 2 -27.64 -2.06 -10.61
N ALA A 3 -26.55 -1.28 -10.71
CA ALA A 3 -25.21 -1.83 -10.80
C ALA A 3 -24.84 -2.52 -9.48
N GLN A 4 -24.68 -3.84 -9.50
CA GLN A 4 -24.18 -4.58 -8.35
C GLN A 4 -22.76 -4.10 -8.03
N ALA A 5 -22.58 -3.49 -6.86
CA ALA A 5 -21.26 -3.23 -6.31
C ALA A 5 -20.54 -4.57 -6.15
N ARG A 6 -19.52 -4.81 -6.99
CA ARG A 6 -18.72 -6.04 -6.95
C ARG A 6 -18.06 -6.15 -5.57
N GLN A 7 -18.61 -7.03 -4.76
CA GLN A 7 -18.18 -7.25 -3.38
C GLN A 7 -16.70 -7.60 -3.36
N LEU A 8 -15.86 -6.70 -2.83
CA LEU A 8 -14.45 -7.03 -2.60
C LEU A 8 -14.41 -8.28 -1.71
N VAL A 9 -13.54 -9.22 -2.07
CA VAL A 9 -13.34 -10.48 -1.34
C VAL A 9 -13.06 -10.15 0.13
N GLN A 10 -14.04 -10.41 0.99
CA GLN A 10 -13.85 -10.22 2.43
C GLN A 10 -12.76 -11.21 2.88
N PRO A 11 -11.68 -10.76 3.55
CA PRO A 11 -10.68 -11.68 4.06
C PRO A 11 -11.25 -12.39 5.29
N THR A 12 -11.89 -13.54 5.08
CA THR A 12 -12.79 -14.19 6.04
C THR A 12 -12.12 -14.76 7.29
N LYS A 13 -10.77 -14.77 7.37
CA LYS A 13 -10.02 -15.24 8.55
C LYS A 13 -8.74 -14.42 8.79
N TRP A 14 -8.86 -13.21 9.35
CA TRP A 14 -7.74 -12.49 9.98
C TRP A 14 -7.30 -13.16 11.30
N LYS A 15 -6.86 -14.42 11.26
CA LYS A 15 -6.40 -15.13 12.47
C LYS A 15 -5.02 -14.62 12.90
N ASN A 16 -5.00 -13.89 14.01
CA ASN A 16 -4.01 -13.80 15.10
C ASN A 16 -2.48 -13.83 14.87
N GLU A 17 -1.94 -13.89 13.63
CA GLU A 17 -0.50 -13.96 13.32
C GLU A 17 0.02 -12.74 12.51
N PHE A 18 1.33 -12.62 12.24
CA PHE A 18 2.09 -11.48 12.74
C PHE A 18 2.93 -10.62 11.68
N VAL A 19 3.27 -9.33 12.01
CA VAL A 19 4.21 -8.34 11.35
C VAL A 19 4.92 -7.39 12.39
N LYS A 20 6.26 -7.33 12.57
CA LYS A 20 6.97 -6.50 13.63
C LYS A 20 7.43 -5.14 13.10
N ALA A 21 6.78 -4.06 13.52
CA ALA A 21 7.40 -2.74 13.58
C ALA A 21 8.08 -2.56 14.95
N SER A 22 9.20 -1.86 14.99
CA SER A 22 9.87 -1.45 16.23
C SER A 22 9.22 -0.20 16.85
N SER A 23 8.60 0.65 16.03
CA SER A 23 7.90 1.86 16.50
C SER A 23 6.83 2.37 15.51
N PRO A 24 5.93 3.28 15.92
CA PRO A 24 5.10 4.04 14.99
C PRO A 24 5.91 4.94 14.03
N ALA A 25 7.16 5.30 14.36
CA ALA A 25 8.03 6.08 13.48
C ALA A 25 8.49 5.29 12.25
N ASP A 26 8.38 3.96 12.27
CA ASP A 26 8.60 3.09 11.10
C ASP A 26 7.51 3.28 10.02
N LEU A 27 6.48 4.10 10.31
CA LEU A 27 5.32 4.37 9.46
C LEU A 27 5.29 5.80 8.90
N THR A 28 6.48 6.37 8.73
CA THR A 28 6.71 7.66 8.06
C THR A 28 6.50 7.58 6.54
N PRO A 29 5.95 8.63 5.90
CA PRO A 29 5.96 8.76 4.44
C PRO A 29 7.38 8.61 3.87
N GLY A 30 7.54 7.85 2.80
CA GLY A 30 8.86 7.54 2.22
C GLY A 30 9.46 6.21 2.68
N THR A 31 8.99 5.64 3.79
CA THR A 31 9.47 4.32 4.25
C THR A 31 8.86 3.21 3.39
N ARG A 32 9.70 2.28 2.93
CA ARG A 32 9.25 1.05 2.27
C ARG A 32 9.20 -0.08 3.26
N ILE A 33 8.10 -0.80 3.22
CA ILE A 33 7.78 -1.89 4.14
C ILE A 33 7.35 -3.15 3.40
N TRP A 34 7.49 -4.30 4.04
CA TRP A 34 6.71 -5.48 3.65
C TRP A 34 5.26 -5.32 4.15
N ALA A 35 4.28 -5.59 3.30
CA ALA A 35 2.86 -5.54 3.63
C ALA A 35 2.08 -6.70 2.98
N ILE A 36 1.05 -7.20 3.64
CA ILE A 36 0.14 -8.20 3.06
C ILE A 36 -0.89 -7.47 2.21
N LEU A 37 -0.72 -7.53 0.87
CA LEU A 37 -1.57 -6.81 -0.08
C LEU A 37 -2.31 -7.77 -1.02
N PRO A 38 -3.52 -7.40 -1.51
CA PRO A 38 -4.23 -8.14 -2.54
C PRO A 38 -3.38 -8.35 -3.80
N ASN A 39 -3.73 -9.38 -4.58
CA ASN A 39 -3.09 -9.58 -5.87
C ASN A 39 -3.40 -8.42 -6.85
N GLU A 40 -2.50 -8.15 -7.80
CA GLU A 40 -2.64 -7.01 -8.72
C GLU A 40 -3.92 -7.11 -9.57
N GLU A 41 -4.29 -8.32 -9.98
CA GLU A 41 -5.50 -8.62 -10.75
C GLU A 41 -6.78 -8.65 -9.87
N ARG A 42 -6.66 -8.38 -8.56
CA ARG A 42 -7.72 -8.50 -7.52
C ARG A 42 -8.33 -9.90 -7.38
N THR A 43 -7.82 -10.88 -8.12
CA THR A 43 -8.16 -12.30 -8.04
C THR A 43 -7.06 -13.08 -7.29
N GLY A 44 -7.48 -13.93 -6.35
CA GLY A 44 -6.59 -14.76 -5.52
C GLY A 44 -6.20 -14.14 -4.18
N PRO A 45 -5.52 -14.92 -3.31
CA PRO A 45 -5.21 -14.53 -1.94
C PRO A 45 -4.22 -13.36 -1.88
N ALA A 46 -4.32 -12.57 -0.80
CA ALA A 46 -3.33 -11.56 -0.47
C ALA A 46 -1.95 -12.21 -0.20
N LYS A 47 -0.87 -11.49 -0.54
CA LYS A 47 0.51 -11.95 -0.38
C LYS A 47 1.38 -10.85 0.22
N THR A 48 2.43 -11.24 0.93
CA THR A 48 3.49 -10.33 1.40
C THR A 48 4.23 -9.73 0.21
N ARG A 49 4.25 -8.41 0.09
CA ARG A 49 4.79 -7.64 -1.04
C ARG A 49 5.37 -6.31 -0.53
N PRO A 50 6.32 -5.68 -1.25
CA PRO A 50 6.92 -4.44 -0.80
C PRO A 50 6.00 -3.26 -1.14
N ALA A 51 5.74 -2.39 -0.17
CA ALA A 51 4.84 -1.25 -0.27
C ALA A 51 5.53 0.03 0.23
N LEU A 52 5.21 1.17 -0.37
CA LEU A 52 5.70 2.49 0.01
C LEU A 52 4.64 3.20 0.84
N ILE A 53 4.99 3.69 2.01
CA ILE A 53 4.09 4.49 2.84
C ILE A 53 3.96 5.89 2.25
N LEU A 54 2.72 6.29 1.99
CA LEU A 54 2.36 7.62 1.50
C LEU A 54 1.96 8.56 2.64
N GLY A 55 1.28 8.01 3.65
CA GLY A 55 0.77 8.70 4.82
C GLY A 55 0.30 7.70 5.88
N SER A 56 0.08 8.17 7.11
CA SER A 56 -0.53 7.38 8.17
C SER A 56 -1.42 8.25 9.06
N THR A 57 -2.48 7.68 9.63
CA THR A 57 -3.42 8.37 10.53
C THR A 57 -4.01 7.39 11.53
N PHE A 58 -4.51 7.88 12.66
CA PHE A 58 -5.34 7.07 13.57
C PHE A 58 -6.81 7.22 13.18
N ALA A 59 -7.54 6.10 13.11
CA ALA A 59 -8.99 6.11 13.03
C ALA A 59 -9.58 4.97 13.86
N GLU A 60 -10.87 5.06 14.17
CA GLU A 60 -11.57 4.02 14.91
C GLU A 60 -11.97 2.87 13.98
N VAL A 61 -11.52 1.65 14.30
CA VAL A 61 -11.82 0.43 13.55
C VAL A 61 -12.39 -0.59 14.52
N ALA A 62 -13.69 -0.86 14.39
CA ALA A 62 -14.47 -1.73 15.29
C ALA A 62 -14.35 -1.33 16.77
N GLY A 63 -14.56 -0.05 17.10
CA GLY A 63 -14.53 0.46 18.48
C GLY A 63 -13.13 0.58 19.09
N GLN A 64 -12.07 0.48 18.28
CA GLN A 64 -10.68 0.56 18.76
C GLN A 64 -9.86 1.56 17.93
N PRO A 65 -9.09 2.47 18.57
CA PRO A 65 -8.15 3.34 17.86
C PRO A 65 -7.10 2.47 17.17
N THR A 66 -7.07 2.54 15.84
CA THR A 66 -6.18 1.74 14.99
C THR A 66 -5.36 2.70 14.12
N LEU A 67 -4.05 2.51 14.11
CA LEU A 67 -3.16 3.21 13.18
C LEU A 67 -3.39 2.64 11.78
N ILE A 68 -3.57 3.48 10.79
CA ILE A 68 -3.86 3.11 9.40
C ILE A 68 -2.81 3.76 8.53
N ALA A 69 -2.07 2.94 7.77
CA ALA A 69 -1.13 3.42 6.78
C ALA A 69 -1.80 3.42 5.41
N ARG A 70 -1.67 4.53 4.67
CA ARG A 70 -1.96 4.60 3.25
C ARG A 70 -0.70 4.23 2.50
N VAL A 71 -0.74 3.13 1.73
CA VAL A 71 0.43 2.58 1.05
C VAL A 71 0.21 2.45 -0.45
N ALA A 72 1.23 2.80 -1.24
CA ALA A 72 1.32 2.46 -2.66
C ALA A 72 2.08 1.14 -2.83
N TYR A 73 1.63 0.33 -3.78
CA TYR A 73 2.31 -0.91 -4.14
C TYR A 73 3.68 -0.63 -4.80
N THR A 74 4.75 -1.35 -4.43
CA THR A 74 6.05 -1.30 -5.14
C THR A 74 6.39 -2.64 -5.79
N THR A 75 7.21 -2.63 -6.85
CA THR A 75 7.70 -3.84 -7.51
C THR A 75 9.15 -3.68 -7.97
N GLY A 76 9.92 -4.76 -7.94
CA GLY A 76 11.25 -4.85 -8.56
C GLY A 76 11.22 -5.34 -10.01
N THR A 77 10.04 -5.38 -10.65
CA THR A 77 9.86 -5.76 -12.06
C THR A 77 9.23 -4.64 -12.88
N ALA A 78 9.87 -4.32 -14.01
CA ALA A 78 9.30 -3.46 -15.04
C ALA A 78 7.93 -4.01 -15.51
N ALA A 79 7.06 -3.18 -16.07
CA ALA A 79 5.86 -3.71 -16.69
C ALA A 79 6.26 -4.60 -17.89
N PRO A 80 5.67 -5.80 -18.06
CA PRO A 80 5.71 -6.47 -19.35
C PRO A 80 5.21 -5.51 -20.44
N SER A 81 5.87 -5.47 -21.60
CA SER A 81 5.59 -4.51 -22.68
C SER A 81 4.12 -4.47 -23.13
N ARG A 82 3.41 -5.61 -23.08
CA ARG A 82 1.96 -5.71 -23.30
C ARG A 82 1.08 -4.90 -22.34
N PHE A 83 1.67 -4.29 -21.32
CA PHE A 83 1.05 -3.41 -20.34
C PHE A 83 1.73 -2.02 -20.32
N ALA A 84 2.22 -1.53 -21.46
CA ALA A 84 2.93 -0.26 -21.56
C ALA A 84 2.16 0.94 -20.96
N ASP A 85 0.83 0.99 -21.12
CA ASP A 85 -0.01 2.02 -20.48
C ASP A 85 0.06 2.00 -18.95
N ASN A 86 0.25 0.82 -18.33
CA ASN A 86 0.44 0.70 -16.89
C ASN A 86 1.79 1.25 -16.39
N ASN A 87 2.67 1.75 -17.28
CA ASN A 87 3.85 2.53 -16.89
C ASN A 87 3.52 4.02 -16.63
N LYS A 88 2.43 4.57 -17.17
CA LYS A 88 2.02 5.99 -16.95
C LYS A 88 1.72 6.32 -15.47
N HIS A 89 1.55 5.28 -14.65
CA HIS A 89 1.27 5.35 -13.22
C HIS A 89 2.42 4.77 -12.38
N ARG A 90 3.61 4.60 -12.96
CA ARG A 90 4.80 4.02 -12.31
C ARG A 90 5.91 5.05 -12.16
N PHE A 91 6.43 5.17 -10.95
CA PHE A 91 7.56 6.03 -10.63
C PHE A 91 8.77 5.17 -10.31
N GLU A 92 9.80 5.29 -11.13
CA GLU A 92 11.04 4.50 -10.99
C GLU A 92 11.94 5.07 -9.90
N PHE A 93 12.60 4.19 -9.16
CA PHE A 93 13.62 4.54 -8.19
C PHE A 93 14.63 3.40 -8.05
N ILE A 94 15.87 3.74 -7.70
CA ILE A 94 16.90 2.76 -7.39
C ILE A 94 16.87 2.46 -5.90
N ALA A 95 16.86 1.19 -5.53
CA ALA A 95 16.83 0.75 -4.13
C ALA A 95 17.58 -0.57 -3.92
N GLY A 96 18.05 -0.78 -2.69
CA GLY A 96 18.95 -1.88 -2.34
C GLY A 96 20.23 -1.87 -3.18
N CYS A 97 20.65 -3.03 -3.68
CA CYS A 97 21.88 -3.24 -4.46
C CYS A 97 21.80 -2.70 -5.91
N GLY A 98 21.42 -1.42 -6.10
CA GLY A 98 21.43 -0.76 -7.40
C GLY A 98 20.35 -1.21 -8.40
N ARG A 99 19.27 -1.86 -7.94
CA ARG A 99 18.20 -2.35 -8.82
C ARG A 99 17.09 -1.31 -8.99
N ALA A 100 16.60 -1.17 -10.22
CA ALA A 100 15.39 -0.41 -10.51
C ALA A 100 14.17 -1.07 -9.85
N ASN A 101 13.37 -0.23 -9.20
CA ASN A 101 12.10 -0.55 -8.55
C ASN A 101 11.06 0.50 -9.02
N TRP A 102 9.77 0.16 -8.95
CA TRP A 102 8.69 1.04 -9.39
C TRP A 102 7.58 1.14 -8.35
N VAL A 103 7.17 2.36 -8.01
CA VAL A 103 5.97 2.68 -7.20
C VAL A 103 4.77 2.74 -8.13
N LYS A 104 3.67 2.04 -7.83
CA LYS A 104 2.42 2.08 -8.59
C LYS A 104 1.42 3.05 -7.93
N ALA A 105 1.44 4.32 -8.32
CA ALA A 105 0.62 5.38 -7.72
C ALA A 105 -0.90 5.15 -7.86
N HIS A 106 -1.33 4.34 -8.83
CA HIS A 106 -2.74 3.93 -9.02
C HIS A 106 -3.18 2.73 -8.15
N ARG A 107 -2.27 2.16 -7.33
CA ARG A 107 -2.54 0.99 -6.47
C ARG A 107 -2.29 1.35 -5.01
N ILE A 108 -3.19 2.20 -4.50
CA ILE A 108 -3.19 2.67 -3.13
C ILE A 108 -4.12 1.82 -2.27
N PHE A 109 -3.68 1.48 -1.07
CA PHE A 109 -4.46 0.75 -0.08
C PHE A 109 -4.40 1.44 1.27
N ASP A 110 -5.54 1.53 1.94
CA ASP A 110 -5.59 1.86 3.37
C ASP A 110 -5.51 0.56 4.15
N ILE A 111 -4.39 0.34 4.85
CA ILE A 111 -4.13 -0.89 5.59
C ILE A 111 -4.14 -0.62 7.10
N PRO A 112 -4.87 -1.43 7.90
CA PRO A 112 -4.80 -1.33 9.35
C PRO A 112 -3.43 -1.82 9.81
N PHE A 113 -2.65 -0.93 10.41
CA PHE A 113 -1.41 -1.29 11.08
C PHE A 113 -1.72 -1.80 12.49
N ARG A 114 -1.53 -3.12 12.66
CA ARG A 114 -1.55 -3.78 13.97
C ARG A 114 -0.18 -4.47 14.17
N PHE A 115 0.54 -4.08 15.23
CA PHE A 115 1.93 -4.48 15.56
C PHE A 115 2.07 -5.92 16.03
N ARG A 116 3.14 -6.64 15.60
CA ARG A 116 3.24 -8.11 15.65
C ARG A 116 4.68 -8.66 15.31
N HIS A 117 4.89 -9.67 14.41
CA HIS A 117 6.20 -10.26 13.94
C HIS A 117 6.24 -10.82 12.48
N PHE A 118 7.08 -10.29 11.57
CA PHE A 118 7.27 -10.90 10.22
C PHE A 118 8.14 -12.16 10.34
N PRO A 119 7.81 -13.30 9.69
CA PRO A 119 8.49 -14.58 9.96
C PRO A 119 10.02 -14.54 9.81
N ASN A 120 10.53 -13.84 8.80
CA ASN A 120 11.93 -13.94 8.36
C ASN A 120 12.66 -12.58 8.18
N GLY A 121 12.19 -11.47 8.76
CA GLY A 121 12.91 -10.20 8.56
C GLY A 121 12.27 -8.93 9.13
N ASN A 122 13.02 -7.83 8.98
CA ASN A 122 12.58 -6.48 9.33
C ASN A 122 11.35 -6.06 8.51
N LEU A 123 10.40 -5.38 9.14
CA LEU A 123 9.27 -4.74 8.45
C LEU A 123 9.76 -3.75 7.40
N VAL A 124 10.68 -2.86 7.81
CA VAL A 124 11.27 -1.83 6.98
C VAL A 124 12.29 -2.48 6.03
N ILE A 125 12.17 -2.15 4.76
CA ILE A 125 13.04 -2.58 3.66
C ILE A 125 14.16 -1.54 3.48
N ASP A 126 13.75 -0.32 3.20
CA ASP A 126 14.57 0.86 2.96
C ASP A 126 13.69 2.13 2.99
N HIS A 127 14.26 3.27 2.66
CA HIS A 127 13.54 4.54 2.51
C HIS A 127 13.78 5.09 1.10
N VAL A 128 12.78 5.74 0.50
CA VAL A 128 12.93 6.46 -0.77
C VAL A 128 13.15 7.96 -0.51
N GLY A 129 13.85 8.63 -1.43
CA GLY A 129 14.09 10.08 -1.32
C GLY A 129 12.83 10.92 -1.46
N SER A 130 12.84 12.11 -0.86
CA SER A 130 11.74 13.08 -0.90
C SER A 130 11.27 13.41 -2.32
N ALA A 131 12.20 13.63 -3.26
CA ALA A 131 11.86 13.94 -4.66
C ALA A 131 10.96 12.87 -5.33
N LEU A 132 11.11 11.58 -4.98
CA LEU A 132 10.21 10.53 -5.47
C LEU A 132 8.83 10.63 -4.80
N MET A 133 8.82 10.88 -3.48
CA MET A 133 7.58 11.07 -2.72
C MET A 133 6.78 12.25 -3.27
N ASP A 134 7.42 13.36 -3.57
CA ASP A 134 6.77 14.57 -4.10
C ASP A 134 6.17 14.31 -5.49
N GLN A 135 6.89 13.60 -6.37
CA GLN A 135 6.37 13.16 -7.68
C GLN A 135 5.15 12.24 -7.53
N VAL A 136 5.21 11.25 -6.64
CA VAL A 136 4.11 10.30 -6.39
C VAL A 136 2.90 11.04 -5.80
N LYS A 137 3.08 11.90 -4.81
CA LYS A 137 2.00 12.69 -4.19
C LYS A 137 1.36 13.65 -5.18
N ALA A 138 2.16 14.41 -5.94
CA ALA A 138 1.67 15.33 -6.97
C ALA A 138 0.89 14.59 -8.07
N TYR A 139 1.33 13.38 -8.45
CA TYR A 139 0.59 12.55 -9.39
C TYR A 139 -0.77 12.11 -8.84
N ILE A 140 -0.82 11.65 -7.59
CA ILE A 140 -2.06 11.21 -6.94
C ILE A 140 -3.05 12.38 -6.81
N ALA A 141 -2.58 13.55 -6.38
CA ALA A 141 -3.39 14.76 -6.28
C ALA A 141 -3.96 15.21 -7.65
N LYS A 142 -3.21 15.01 -8.73
CA LYS A 142 -3.64 15.35 -10.10
C LYS A 142 -4.59 14.32 -10.74
N ASN A 143 -4.62 13.07 -10.27
CA ASN A 143 -5.41 11.98 -10.86
C ASN A 143 -6.27 11.25 -9.79
N PRO A 144 -7.16 11.96 -9.06
CA PRO A 144 -7.91 11.40 -7.93
C PRO A 144 -8.97 10.37 -8.33
N ASP A 145 -9.36 10.32 -9.61
CA ASP A 145 -10.23 9.32 -10.22
C ASP A 145 -9.52 7.97 -10.42
N ILE A 146 -8.22 8.01 -10.79
CA ILE A 146 -7.38 6.83 -11.01
C ILE A 146 -6.77 6.33 -9.69
N CYS A 147 -6.35 7.24 -8.83
CA CYS A 147 -5.58 6.96 -7.62
C CYS A 147 -6.45 6.78 -6.36
N GLN A 148 -7.66 6.23 -6.51
CA GLN A 148 -8.55 6.02 -5.36
C GLN A 148 -8.01 4.94 -4.41
N PRO A 149 -7.84 5.24 -3.10
CA PRO A 149 -7.42 4.25 -2.11
C PRO A 149 -8.48 3.15 -1.97
N VAL A 150 -8.04 1.90 -1.91
CA VAL A 150 -8.90 0.76 -1.57
C VAL A 150 -8.72 0.42 -0.10
N SER A 151 -9.79 0.55 0.68
CA SER A 151 -9.77 0.13 2.08
C SER A 151 -9.68 -1.38 2.22
N LEU A 152 -8.72 -1.87 3.01
CA LEU A 152 -8.64 -3.26 3.44
C LEU A 152 -9.19 -3.44 4.86
N LEU A 153 -9.82 -2.40 5.42
CA LEU A 153 -10.46 -2.39 6.73
C LEU A 153 -11.78 -3.19 6.66
N PRO A 154 -12.07 -4.09 7.61
CA PRO A 154 -13.32 -4.85 7.61
C PRO A 154 -14.56 -3.94 7.64
N GLY A 155 -15.33 -3.94 6.55
CA GLY A 155 -16.62 -3.24 6.46
C GLY A 155 -16.56 -1.71 6.34
N GLN A 156 -15.38 -1.10 6.21
CA GLN A 156 -15.22 0.36 6.17
C GLN A 156 -14.84 0.89 4.78
N LYS A 157 -15.21 2.15 4.53
CA LYS A 157 -14.73 2.94 3.38
C LYS A 157 -13.24 3.31 3.57
N PRO A 158 -12.55 3.83 2.54
CA PRO A 158 -11.24 4.46 2.72
C PRO A 158 -11.33 5.62 3.71
N VAL A 159 -10.26 5.85 4.45
CA VAL A 159 -10.21 6.87 5.51
C VAL A 159 -9.81 8.21 4.91
N GLU A 160 -10.42 9.30 5.37
CA GLU A 160 -9.99 10.64 4.96
C GLU A 160 -8.60 10.91 5.54
N MET A 161 -7.63 11.17 4.65
CA MET A 161 -6.23 11.34 4.99
C MET A 161 -5.58 12.24 3.94
N THR A 162 -4.99 13.33 4.39
CA THR A 162 -4.14 14.21 3.57
C THR A 162 -2.84 13.47 3.24
N LEU A 163 -2.44 13.51 1.98
CA LEU A 163 -1.19 12.93 1.48
C LEU A 163 -0.05 13.94 1.51
#